data_AF-A0A532CR66-F1
#
_entry.id   AF-A0A532CR66-F1
#
_cell.length_a   1.000
_cell.length_b   1.000
_cell.length_c   1.000
_cell.angle_alpha   90.00
_cell.angle_beta   90.00
_cell.angle_gamma   90.00
#
_symmetry.space_group_name_H-M   'P 1'
#
loop_
_entity.id
_entity.type
_entity.pdbx_description
1 polymer ?
#
loop_
_entity_poly.entity_id
_entity_poly.type
_entity_poly.pdbx_seq_one_letter_code
_entity_poly.pdbx_strand_id
1 'polypeptide(L)'
;MEPDTHPSSGPVARFLEDDHRRLEELLNKALASESRIEQGQYDEFRAGLLRHIGMEEKILLPAAQRANGGTPLSIAATLRLDHGAIAALLMPTPTPELIAALRSILTKHNKVEEGRDGLYATCDKLVGAETENLMAKLRAAPAVAVLPHSDTPAVLSAVRRAVERAGYEYLSNSMRF
;
A
#
# COMPACT_ATOMS: atom_id res chain seq x y z
N MET A 1 -2.44 -12.31 -33.58
CA MET A 1 -2.33 -11.62 -32.29
C MET A 1 -2.91 -12.58 -31.28
N GLU A 2 -2.05 -13.38 -30.65
CA GLU A 2 -2.47 -14.30 -29.59
C GLU A 2 -3.04 -13.46 -28.44
N PRO A 3 -4.17 -13.84 -27.84
CA PRO A 3 -4.65 -13.18 -26.64
C PRO A 3 -3.63 -13.42 -25.53
N ASP A 4 -3.17 -12.37 -24.85
CA ASP A 4 -2.36 -12.46 -23.65
C ASP A 4 -3.12 -13.29 -22.60
N THR A 5 -2.83 -14.59 -22.55
CA THR A 5 -3.27 -15.46 -21.47
C THR A 5 -2.38 -15.20 -20.26
N HIS A 6 -2.60 -14.06 -19.59
CA HIS A 6 -2.24 -13.98 -18.19
C HIS A 6 -2.99 -15.14 -17.49
N PRO A 7 -2.32 -16.04 -16.75
CA PRO A 7 -3.04 -16.99 -15.91
C PRO A 7 -3.99 -16.16 -15.06
N SER A 8 -5.29 -16.45 -15.11
CA SER A 8 -6.29 -15.61 -14.45
C SER A 8 -5.86 -15.41 -13.00
N SER A 9 -5.50 -14.19 -12.62
CA SER A 9 -5.09 -13.83 -11.26
C SER A 9 -6.10 -14.44 -10.29
N GLY A 10 -5.65 -15.07 -9.21
CA GLY A 10 -6.56 -15.74 -8.28
C GLY A 10 -7.44 -14.73 -7.52
N PRO A 11 -8.38 -15.23 -6.69
CA PRO A 11 -9.33 -14.36 -5.98
C PRO A 11 -8.67 -13.33 -5.07
N VAL A 12 -7.54 -13.64 -4.43
CA VAL A 12 -6.78 -12.70 -3.60
C VAL A 12 -6.20 -11.60 -4.47
N ALA A 13 -5.46 -11.98 -5.52
CA ALA A 13 -4.84 -11.04 -6.44
C ALA A 13 -5.86 -10.09 -7.06
N ARG A 14 -6.96 -10.62 -7.62
CA ARG A 14 -8.01 -9.77 -8.21
C ARG A 14 -8.55 -8.75 -7.21
N PHE A 15 -8.87 -9.18 -5.99
CA PHE A 15 -9.45 -8.31 -4.98
C PHE A 15 -8.51 -7.17 -4.54
N LEU A 16 -7.23 -7.47 -4.33
CA LEU A 16 -6.27 -6.47 -3.87
C LEU A 16 -5.80 -5.56 -5.00
N GLU A 17 -5.62 -6.08 -6.21
CA GLU A 17 -5.37 -5.28 -7.41
C GLU A 17 -6.56 -4.35 -7.75
N ASP A 18 -7.80 -4.81 -7.57
CA ASP A 18 -9.00 -3.96 -7.70
C ASP A 18 -8.98 -2.83 -6.67
N ASP A 19 -8.54 -3.11 -5.43
CA ASP A 19 -8.41 -2.09 -4.40
C ASP A 19 -7.28 -1.10 -4.72
N HIS A 20 -6.16 -1.56 -5.30
CA HIS A 20 -5.12 -0.67 -5.82
C HIS A 20 -5.64 0.27 -6.90
N ARG A 21 -6.40 -0.24 -7.88
CA ARG A 21 -7.03 0.59 -8.93
C ARG A 21 -7.96 1.64 -8.32
N ARG A 22 -8.80 1.24 -7.37
CA ARG A 22 -9.70 2.17 -6.65
C ARG A 22 -8.91 3.26 -5.92
N LEU A 23 -7.81 2.92 -5.24
CA LEU A 23 -6.97 3.88 -4.53
C LEU A 23 -6.27 4.85 -5.49
N GLU A 24 -5.74 4.35 -6.60
CA GLU A 24 -5.12 5.18 -7.65
C GLU A 24 -6.14 6.15 -8.26
N GLU A 25 -7.38 5.72 -8.50
CA GLU A 25 -8.46 6.60 -8.96
C GLU A 25 -8.79 7.70 -7.95
N LEU A 26 -8.87 7.39 -6.65
CA LEU A 26 -9.12 8.38 -5.60
C LEU A 26 -7.98 9.41 -5.53
N LEU A 27 -6.73 8.95 -5.58
CA LEU A 27 -5.58 9.84 -5.58
C LEU A 27 -5.58 10.73 -6.84
N ASN A 28 -5.85 10.19 -8.02
CA ASN A 28 -5.92 10.98 -9.25
C ASN A 28 -7.05 12.02 -9.21
N LYS A 29 -8.22 11.68 -8.64
CA LYS A 29 -9.31 12.64 -8.42
C LYS A 29 -8.92 13.75 -7.44
N ALA A 30 -8.20 13.41 -6.37
CA ALA A 30 -7.69 14.39 -5.42
C ALA A 30 -6.72 15.39 -6.06
N LEU A 31 -6.01 14.99 -7.11
CA LEU A 31 -4.98 15.77 -7.81
C LEU A 31 -5.45 16.35 -9.16
N ALA A 32 -6.74 16.24 -9.49
CA ALA A 32 -7.26 16.65 -10.79
C ALA A 32 -7.12 18.16 -11.06
N SER A 33 -6.97 18.98 -10.02
CA SER A 33 -6.71 20.42 -10.11
C SER A 33 -5.24 20.72 -9.86
N GLU A 34 -4.58 21.41 -10.79
CA GLU A 34 -3.16 21.77 -10.70
C GLU A 34 -2.83 22.65 -9.49
N SER A 35 -3.80 23.40 -8.97
CA SER A 35 -3.58 24.39 -7.91
C SER A 35 -4.13 23.97 -6.55
N ARG A 36 -4.82 22.84 -6.43
CA ARG A 36 -5.49 22.44 -5.18
C ARG A 36 -5.69 20.93 -5.09
N ILE A 37 -5.30 20.38 -3.95
CA ILE A 37 -5.65 19.01 -3.56
C ILE A 37 -7.10 19.01 -3.05
N GLU A 38 -7.95 18.17 -3.63
CA GLU A 38 -9.30 17.94 -3.14
C GLU A 38 -9.22 17.07 -1.87
N GLN A 39 -9.51 17.70 -0.72
CA GLN A 39 -9.28 17.09 0.59
C GLN A 39 -10.18 15.87 0.83
N GLY A 40 -11.43 15.89 0.35
CA GLY A 40 -12.36 14.76 0.54
C GLY A 40 -11.86 13.48 -0.13
N GLN A 41 -11.46 13.57 -1.40
CA GLN A 41 -10.88 12.47 -2.16
C GLN A 41 -9.54 12.02 -1.56
N TYR A 42 -8.71 12.95 -1.10
CA TYR A 42 -7.44 12.61 -0.46
C TYR A 42 -7.63 11.90 0.88
N ASP A 43 -8.59 12.33 1.71
CA ASP A 43 -8.92 11.69 2.98
C ASP A 43 -9.48 10.27 2.76
N GLU A 44 -10.32 10.09 1.74
CA GLU A 44 -10.83 8.76 1.35
C GLU A 44 -9.70 7.84 0.85
N PHE A 45 -8.80 8.36 0.02
CA PHE A 45 -7.58 7.66 -0.41
C PHE A 45 -6.72 7.26 0.79
N ARG A 46 -6.45 8.19 1.70
CA ARG A 46 -5.62 7.99 2.89
C ARG A 46 -6.19 6.92 3.82
N ALA A 47 -7.48 6.99 4.13
CA ALA A 47 -8.16 5.98 4.94
C ALA A 47 -8.19 4.62 4.24
N GLY A 48 -8.45 4.62 2.93
CA GLY A 48 -8.44 3.41 2.10
C GLY A 48 -7.07 2.73 2.06
N LEU A 49 -5.99 3.47 1.86
CA LEU A 49 -4.63 2.95 1.77
C LEU A 49 -4.16 2.39 3.13
N LEU A 50 -4.47 3.07 4.24
CA LEU A 50 -4.18 2.53 5.58
C LEU A 50 -4.99 1.27 5.88
N ARG A 51 -6.24 1.19 5.42
CA ARG A 51 -7.02 -0.05 5.49
C ARG A 51 -6.39 -1.15 4.65
N HIS A 52 -5.93 -0.84 3.44
CA HIS A 52 -5.25 -1.78 2.53
C HIS A 52 -4.03 -2.41 3.19
N ILE A 53 -3.08 -1.59 3.66
CA ILE A 53 -1.91 -2.03 4.43
C ILE A 53 -2.35 -2.89 5.63
N GLY A 54 -3.44 -2.49 6.30
CA GLY A 54 -4.01 -3.26 7.40
C GLY A 54 -4.50 -4.65 6.99
N MET A 55 -5.11 -4.79 5.82
CA MET A 55 -5.51 -6.09 5.26
C MET A 55 -4.29 -6.99 5.05
N GLU A 56 -3.22 -6.44 4.50
CA GLU A 56 -2.02 -7.22 4.19
C GLU A 56 -1.28 -7.64 5.46
N GLU A 57 -1.00 -6.69 6.35
CA GLU A 57 -0.23 -6.94 7.57
C GLU A 57 -0.95 -7.83 8.58
N LYS A 58 -2.27 -7.67 8.72
CA LYS A 58 -3.03 -8.32 9.80
C LYS A 58 -3.79 -9.56 9.33
N ILE A 59 -4.03 -9.71 8.02
CA ILE A 59 -4.85 -10.78 7.48
C ILE A 59 -4.04 -11.62 6.49
N LEU A 60 -3.54 -11.02 5.41
CA LEU A 60 -2.93 -11.74 4.30
C LEU A 60 -1.59 -12.37 4.67
N LEU A 61 -0.62 -11.58 5.13
CA LEU A 61 0.71 -12.06 5.48
C LEU A 61 0.67 -13.12 6.60
N PRO A 62 -0.13 -12.95 7.68
CA PRO A 62 -0.30 -14.00 8.67
C PRO A 62 -0.95 -15.28 8.10
N ALA A 63 -1.90 -15.17 7.16
CA ALA A 63 -2.49 -16.34 6.50
C ALA A 63 -1.48 -17.07 5.63
N ALA A 64 -0.70 -16.35 4.83
CA ALA A 64 0.36 -16.91 4.01
C ALA A 64 1.44 -17.59 4.86
N GLN A 65 1.85 -16.97 5.98
CA GLN A 65 2.79 -17.58 6.92
C GLN A 65 2.27 -18.90 7.50
N ARG A 66 0.99 -18.96 7.91
CA ARG A 66 0.39 -20.22 8.40
C ARG A 66 0.35 -21.30 7.33
N ALA A 67 -0.04 -20.94 6.10
CA ALA A 67 -0.04 -21.84 4.97
C ALA A 67 1.38 -22.32 4.59
N ASN A 68 2.40 -21.50 4.86
CA ASN A 68 3.81 -21.80 4.64
C ASN A 68 4.49 -22.46 5.87
N GLY A 69 3.78 -23.32 6.60
CA GLY A 69 4.32 -24.07 7.73
C GLY A 69 4.82 -23.20 8.89
N GLY A 70 4.29 -21.98 9.05
CA GLY A 70 4.71 -21.01 10.06
C GLY A 70 5.89 -20.14 9.66
N THR A 71 6.47 -20.33 8.48
CA THR A 71 7.62 -19.54 8.00
C THR A 71 7.15 -18.29 7.24
N PRO A 72 7.60 -17.08 7.61
CA PRO A 72 7.27 -15.87 6.85
C PRO A 72 7.76 -15.94 5.40
N LEU A 73 7.02 -15.34 4.47
CA LEU A 73 7.51 -15.15 3.10
C LEU A 73 8.72 -14.20 3.12
N SER A 74 9.73 -14.48 2.30
CA SER A 74 10.95 -13.65 2.21
C SER A 74 10.66 -12.19 1.87
N ILE A 75 9.68 -11.95 0.99
CA ILE A 75 9.25 -10.61 0.57
C ILE A 75 8.58 -9.80 1.69
N ALA A 76 8.10 -10.46 2.75
CA ALA A 76 7.28 -9.82 3.78
C ALA A 76 8.06 -8.82 4.66
N ALA A 77 9.39 -8.93 4.73
CA ALA A 77 10.21 -7.97 5.46
C ALA A 77 10.36 -6.65 4.67
N THR A 78 10.54 -6.75 3.35
CA THR A 78 10.62 -5.59 2.46
C THR A 78 9.29 -4.83 2.44
N LEU A 79 8.17 -5.54 2.28
CA LEU A 79 6.83 -4.93 2.28
C LEU A 79 6.55 -4.17 3.58
N ARG A 80 6.96 -4.71 4.73
CA ARG A 80 6.83 -4.01 6.04
C ARG A 80 7.59 -2.69 6.10
N LEU A 81 8.76 -2.63 5.48
CA LEU A 81 9.51 -1.38 5.39
C LEU A 81 8.79 -0.38 4.49
N ASP A 82 8.32 -0.82 3.31
CA ASP A 82 7.52 -0.01 2.40
C ASP A 82 6.26 0.53 3.09
N HIS A 83 5.48 -0.34 3.74
CA HIS A 83 4.28 0.04 4.50
C HIS A 83 4.58 1.10 5.56
N GLY A 84 5.69 0.95 6.28
CA GLY A 84 6.13 1.94 7.27
C GLY A 84 6.45 3.30 6.65
N ALA A 85 7.10 3.32 5.48
CA ALA A 85 7.40 4.55 4.75
C ALA A 85 6.13 5.20 4.18
N ILE A 86 5.26 4.40 3.55
CA ILE A 86 3.96 4.84 3.02
C ILE A 86 3.11 5.44 4.12
N ALA A 87 2.90 4.73 5.23
CA ALA A 87 2.11 5.21 6.35
C ALA A 87 2.66 6.51 6.96
N ALA A 88 3.99 6.66 7.01
CA ALA A 88 4.62 7.88 7.49
C ALA A 88 4.39 9.06 6.53
N LEU A 89 4.47 8.86 5.21
CA LEU A 89 4.18 9.90 4.21
C LEU A 89 2.75 10.40 4.25
N LEU A 90 1.81 9.62 4.79
CA LEU A 90 0.42 10.01 4.98
C LEU A 90 0.19 10.86 6.26
N MET A 91 1.19 11.08 7.11
CA MET A 91 1.01 11.84 8.35
C MET A 91 0.98 13.36 8.16
N PRO A 92 1.90 14.00 7.41
CA PRO A 92 1.89 15.44 7.20
C PRO A 92 0.73 15.88 6.29
N THR A 93 0.48 17.19 6.25
CA THR A 93 -0.42 17.80 5.26
C THR A 93 0.12 17.49 3.85
N PRO A 94 -0.73 17.04 2.91
CA PRO A 94 -0.23 16.63 1.61
C PRO A 94 0.32 17.83 0.82
N THR A 95 1.50 17.65 0.24
CA THR A 95 2.10 18.57 -0.74
C THR A 95 2.40 17.82 -2.03
N PRO A 96 2.54 18.51 -3.18
CA PRO A 96 2.93 17.87 -4.43
C PRO A 96 4.20 17.02 -4.30
N GLU A 97 5.18 17.46 -3.51
CA GLU A 97 6.44 16.74 -3.28
C GLU A 97 6.23 15.45 -2.48
N LEU A 98 5.45 15.51 -1.39
CA LEU A 98 5.14 14.31 -0.58
C LEU A 98 4.33 13.29 -1.39
N ILE A 99 3.40 13.77 -2.21
CA ILE A 99 2.60 12.92 -3.11
C ILE A 99 3.49 12.29 -4.19
N ALA A 100 4.43 13.03 -4.78
CA ALA A 100 5.38 12.49 -5.74
C ALA A 100 6.26 11.39 -5.12
N ALA A 101 6.74 11.60 -3.89
CA ALA A 101 7.48 10.60 -3.13
C ALA A 101 6.61 9.36 -2.86
N LEU A 102 5.37 9.55 -2.43
CA LEU A 102 4.42 8.47 -2.19
C LEU A 102 4.16 7.65 -3.47
N ARG A 103 3.88 8.28 -4.62
CA ARG A 103 3.66 7.57 -5.89
C ARG A 103 4.89 6.80 -6.35
N SER A 104 6.08 7.35 -6.14
CA SER A 104 7.34 6.66 -6.46
C SER A 104 7.50 5.36 -5.66
N ILE A 105 7.17 5.39 -4.37
CA ILE A 105 7.18 4.20 -3.51
C ILE A 105 6.09 3.22 -3.92
N LEU A 106 4.83 3.67 -4.04
CA LEU A 106 3.70 2.83 -4.45
C LEU A 106 3.97 2.12 -5.79
N THR A 107 4.54 2.81 -6.77
CA THR A 107 4.88 2.22 -8.08
C THR A 107 5.84 1.02 -7.96
N LYS A 108 6.78 1.07 -7.02
CA LYS A 108 7.74 -0.02 -6.79
C LYS A 108 7.12 -1.11 -5.92
N HIS A 109 6.40 -0.70 -4.90
CA HIS A 109 5.68 -1.56 -3.96
C HIS A 109 4.66 -2.46 -4.69
N ASN A 110 3.76 -1.89 -5.48
CA ASN A 110 2.75 -2.63 -6.23
C ASN A 110 3.37 -3.67 -7.17
N LYS A 111 4.55 -3.42 -7.75
CA LYS A 111 5.25 -4.42 -8.59
C LYS A 111 5.69 -5.65 -7.81
N VAL A 112 6.07 -5.49 -6.55
CA VAL A 112 6.44 -6.60 -5.65
C VAL A 112 5.20 -7.43 -5.30
N GLU A 113 4.03 -6.80 -5.22
CA GLU A 113 2.79 -7.45 -4.81
C GLU A 113 2.07 -8.14 -5.97
N GLU A 114 1.91 -7.41 -7.07
CA GLU A 114 1.12 -7.80 -8.26
C GLU A 114 1.94 -8.60 -9.29
N GLY A 115 3.26 -8.73 -9.09
CA GLY A 115 4.11 -9.53 -9.96
C GLY A 115 3.64 -10.98 -10.10
N ARG A 116 4.02 -11.66 -11.18
CA ARG A 116 3.65 -13.08 -11.44
C ARG A 116 4.02 -14.03 -10.30
N ASP A 117 5.12 -13.73 -9.60
CA ASP A 117 5.59 -14.41 -8.40
C ASP A 117 5.61 -13.46 -7.19
N GLY A 118 4.82 -12.39 -7.28
CA GLY A 118 4.62 -11.41 -6.22
C GLY A 118 3.78 -11.95 -5.08
N LEU A 119 3.50 -11.07 -4.11
CA LEU A 119 2.75 -11.41 -2.92
C LEU A 119 1.42 -12.09 -3.23
N TYR A 120 0.60 -11.48 -4.08
CA TYR A 120 -0.78 -11.93 -4.25
C TYR A 120 -0.86 -13.27 -4.98
N ALA A 121 -0.09 -13.43 -6.05
CA ALA A 121 0.00 -14.69 -6.78
C ALA A 121 0.56 -15.83 -5.89
N THR A 122 1.51 -15.51 -5.01
CA THR A 122 2.04 -16.46 -4.02
C THR A 122 0.97 -16.85 -2.99
N CYS A 123 0.21 -15.88 -2.48
CA CYS A 123 -0.88 -16.12 -1.55
C CYS A 123 -1.98 -16.99 -2.15
N ASP A 124 -2.43 -16.72 -3.38
CA ASP A 124 -3.43 -17.54 -4.08
C ASP A 124 -2.99 -19.01 -4.21
N LYS A 125 -1.69 -19.25 -4.48
CA LYS A 125 -1.12 -20.61 -4.56
C LYS A 125 -1.06 -21.31 -3.19
N LEU A 126 -0.71 -20.57 -2.12
CA LEU A 126 -0.46 -21.14 -0.79
C LEU A 126 -1.75 -21.44 -0.01
N VAL A 127 -2.74 -20.54 -0.06
CA VAL A 127 -3.87 -20.60 0.87
C VAL A 127 -4.89 -21.68 0.52
N GLY A 128 -4.94 -22.13 -0.74
CA GLY A 128 -5.64 -23.35 -1.15
C GLY A 128 -7.07 -23.46 -0.60
N ALA A 129 -7.33 -24.48 0.22
CA ALA A 129 -8.65 -24.73 0.81
C ALA A 129 -9.17 -23.62 1.74
N GLU A 130 -8.28 -22.80 2.31
CA GLU A 130 -8.65 -21.68 3.20
C GLU A 130 -9.00 -20.38 2.45
N THR A 131 -8.99 -20.40 1.10
CA THR A 131 -9.22 -19.21 0.27
C THR A 131 -10.52 -18.49 0.61
N GLU A 132 -11.64 -19.21 0.72
CA GLU A 132 -12.94 -18.58 1.00
C GLU A 132 -12.98 -17.88 2.37
N ASN A 133 -12.38 -18.51 3.39
CA ASN A 133 -12.26 -17.94 4.73
C ASN A 133 -11.37 -16.68 4.74
N LEU A 134 -10.24 -16.73 4.04
CA LEU A 134 -9.38 -15.57 3.85
C LEU A 134 -10.11 -14.43 3.14
N MET A 135 -10.81 -14.72 2.05
CA MET A 135 -11.58 -13.74 1.29
C MET A 135 -12.68 -13.10 2.13
N ALA A 136 -13.39 -13.89 2.96
CA ALA A 136 -14.37 -13.35 3.89
C ALA A 136 -13.75 -12.34 4.87
N LYS A 137 -12.55 -12.64 5.40
CA LYS A 137 -11.81 -11.73 6.31
C LYS A 137 -11.34 -10.46 5.61
N LEU A 138 -10.80 -10.57 4.39
CA LEU A 138 -10.37 -9.41 3.59
C LEU A 138 -11.54 -8.46 3.30
N ARG A 139 -12.69 -9.02 2.87
CA ARG A 139 -13.91 -8.23 2.64
C ARG A 139 -14.44 -7.58 3.92
N ALA A 140 -14.34 -8.27 5.05
CA ALA A 140 -14.79 -7.78 6.35
C ALA A 140 -13.77 -6.87 7.06
N ALA A 141 -12.61 -6.56 6.45
CA ALA A 141 -11.59 -5.74 7.11
C ALA A 141 -12.16 -4.35 7.47
N PRO A 142 -11.98 -3.91 8.72
CA PRO A 142 -12.64 -2.72 9.24
C PRO A 142 -12.12 -1.44 8.56
N ALA A 143 -12.97 -0.41 8.52
CA ALA A 143 -12.52 0.94 8.20
C ALA A 143 -11.51 1.43 9.24
N VAL A 144 -10.56 2.26 8.80
CA VAL A 144 -9.53 2.85 9.67
C VAL A 144 -9.90 4.30 9.97
N ALA A 145 -9.94 4.65 11.26
CA ALA A 145 -10.03 6.03 11.68
C ALA A 145 -8.68 6.71 11.48
N VAL A 146 -8.66 7.83 10.77
CA VAL A 146 -7.44 8.55 10.45
C VAL A 146 -7.37 9.83 11.29
N LEU A 147 -6.23 10.03 11.96
CA LEU A 147 -5.99 11.25 12.73
C LEU A 147 -5.72 12.45 11.80
N PRO A 148 -5.98 13.68 12.29
CA PRO A 148 -5.59 14.88 11.56
C PRO A 148 -4.12 14.88 11.15
N HIS A 149 -3.80 15.62 10.10
CA HIS A 149 -2.43 15.82 9.66
C HIS A 149 -1.59 16.51 10.74
N SER A 150 -0.28 16.24 10.72
CA SER A 150 0.67 16.88 11.65
C SER A 150 1.98 17.23 10.94
N ASP A 151 2.28 18.53 10.90
CA ASP A 151 3.49 19.07 10.26
C ASP A 151 4.58 19.42 11.28
N THR A 152 4.53 18.81 12.47
CA THR A 152 5.55 19.06 13.50
C THR A 152 6.92 18.58 13.01
N PRO A 153 8.02 19.24 13.43
CA PRO A 153 9.38 18.81 13.06
C PRO A 153 9.68 17.35 13.41
N ALA A 154 9.09 16.84 14.49
CA ALA A 154 9.21 15.45 14.90
C ALA A 154 8.57 14.48 13.88
N VAL A 155 7.38 14.80 13.37
CA VAL A 155 6.70 14.00 12.33
C VAL A 155 7.50 14.04 11.04
N LEU A 156 7.89 15.21 10.55
CA LEU A 156 8.69 15.34 9.31
C LEU A 156 10.01 14.56 9.40
N SER A 157 10.67 14.60 10.57
CA SER A 157 11.88 13.80 10.82
C SER A 157 11.61 12.30 10.85
N ALA A 158 10.45 11.88 11.37
CA ALA A 158 10.03 10.48 11.36
C ALA A 158 9.72 9.98 9.94
N VAL A 159 9.07 10.80 9.11
CA VAL A 159 8.84 10.50 7.69
C VAL A 159 10.16 10.25 6.98
N ARG A 160 11.12 11.18 7.09
CA ARG A 160 12.46 11.04 6.50
C ARG A 160 13.11 9.71 6.87
N ARG A 161 13.19 9.41 8.18
CA ARG A 161 13.80 8.16 8.67
C ARG A 161 13.08 6.91 8.19
N ALA A 162 11.75 6.95 8.04
CA ALA A 162 10.97 5.81 7.57
C ALA A 162 11.25 5.53 6.07
N VAL A 163 11.26 6.59 5.25
CA VAL A 163 11.57 6.53 3.82
C VAL A 163 13.00 6.05 3.58
N GLU A 164 13.98 6.61 4.29
CA GLU A 164 15.39 6.20 4.20
C GLU A 164 15.60 4.75 4.65
N ARG A 165 14.94 4.32 5.73
CA ARG A 165 15.04 2.93 6.22
C ARG A 165 14.44 1.92 5.22
N ALA A 166 13.45 2.33 4.44
CA ALA A 166 12.90 1.51 3.36
C ALA A 166 13.76 1.54 2.08
N GLY A 167 14.90 2.26 2.09
CA GLY A 167 15.83 2.30 0.97
C GLY A 167 15.44 3.31 -0.12
N TYR A 168 14.54 4.24 0.17
CA TYR A 168 14.18 5.33 -0.74
C TYR A 168 14.88 6.62 -0.33
N GLU A 169 15.24 7.42 -1.33
CA GLU A 169 15.76 8.77 -1.09
C GLU A 169 14.61 9.68 -0.66
N TYR A 170 14.70 10.25 0.55
CA TYR A 170 13.80 11.30 0.96
C TYR A 170 14.22 12.61 0.28
N LEU A 171 13.36 13.15 -0.58
CA LEU A 171 13.58 14.36 -1.39
C LEU A 171 14.50 15.37 -0.70
N SER A 172 15.78 15.35 -1.07
CA SER A 172 16.82 16.21 -0.51
C SER A 172 17.07 17.36 -1.48
N ASN A 173 16.49 18.54 -1.21
CA ASN A 173 17.23 19.83 -1.10
C ASN A 173 16.39 21.12 -1.06
N SER A 174 15.06 21.12 -1.20
CA SER A 174 14.34 22.40 -1.34
C SER A 174 13.70 22.98 -0.07
N MET A 175 13.69 22.27 1.06
CA MET A 175 13.19 22.84 2.33
C MET A 175 14.34 23.40 3.15
N ARG A 176 14.75 24.64 2.83
CA ARG A 176 15.34 25.51 3.85
C ARG A 176 14.17 25.99 4.72
N PHE A 177 14.23 25.67 6.01
CA PHE A 177 13.45 26.39 7.02
C PHE A 177 13.88 27.86 7.07
#